data_AF-A0A6V7L7Q3-F1
#
_entry.id   AF-A0A6V7L7Q3-F1
#
_cell.length_a   1.000
_cell.length_b   1.000
_cell.length_c   1.000
_cell.angle_alpha   90.00
_cell.angle_beta   90.00
_cell.angle_gamma   90.00
#
_symmetry.space_group_name_H-M   'P 1'
#
loop_
_entity.id
_entity.type
_entity.pdbx_description
1 polymer ?
#
loop_
_entity_poly.entity_id
_entity_poly.type
_entity_poly.pdbx_seq_one_letter_code
_entity_poly.pdbx_strand_id
1 'polypeptide(L)'
;FHGDVLVAQSVIFLIAGLETSSTTISFALYELAKQPAIQEAARKEIIEELGSGELTYDCIHRMKYLMQIIYETLRMYPPAPLIDRYAQRNYK
;
A
#
# COMPACT_ATOMS: atom_id res chain seq x y z
N PHE A 1 -10.15 12.77 29.21
CA PHE A 1 -9.79 12.75 27.77
C PHE A 1 -10.14 14.12 27.18
N HIS A 2 -9.17 14.85 26.64
CA HIS A 2 -9.44 16.15 26.00
C HIS A 2 -9.97 15.91 24.58
N GLY A 3 -11.13 16.47 24.25
CA GLY A 3 -11.79 16.29 22.94
C GLY A 3 -10.91 16.70 21.76
N ASP A 4 -10.04 17.70 21.95
CA ASP A 4 -9.10 18.17 20.95
C ASP A 4 -8.12 17.08 20.48
N VAL A 5 -7.68 16.21 21.40
CA VAL A 5 -6.80 15.09 21.07
C VAL A 5 -7.53 14.08 20.19
N LEU A 6 -8.81 13.81 20.47
CA LEU A 6 -9.61 12.87 19.68
C LEU A 6 -9.83 13.37 18.25
N VAL A 7 -10.11 14.65 18.09
CA VAL A 7 -10.26 15.29 16.76
C VAL A 7 -8.93 15.25 16.01
N ALA A 8 -7.84 15.66 16.65
CA ALA A 8 -6.50 15.64 16.04
C ALA A 8 -6.09 14.23 15.57
N GLN A 9 -6.32 13.20 16.39
CA GLN A 9 -6.01 11.81 16.02
C GLN A 9 -6.84 11.33 14.83
N SER A 10 -8.12 11.68 14.76
CA SER A 10 -8.99 11.31 13.64
C SER A 10 -8.48 11.87 12.31
N VAL A 11 -8.01 13.13 12.31
CA VAL A 11 -7.41 13.77 11.13
C VAL A 11 -6.11 13.07 10.72
N ILE A 12 -5.25 12.72 11.68
CA ILE A 12 -4.00 11.99 11.41
C ILE A 12 -4.29 10.63 10.75
N PHE A 13 -5.24 9.85 11.27
CA PHE A 13 -5.59 8.54 10.69
C PHE A 13 -6.09 8.67 9.25
N LEU A 14 -6.92 9.67 8.97
CA LEU A 14 -7.43 9.92 7.63
C LEU A 14 -6.30 10.24 6.65
N ILE A 15 -5.46 11.22 6.97
CA ILE A 15 -4.39 11.68 6.08
C ILE A 15 -3.35 10.56 5.89
N ALA A 16 -2.90 9.94 6.99
CA ALA A 16 -1.86 8.92 6.94
C ALA A 16 -2.31 7.69 6.14
N GLY A 17 -3.57 7.28 6.25
CA GLY A 17 -4.11 6.14 5.50
C GLY A 17 -4.40 6.47 4.04
N LEU A 18 -4.89 7.69 3.75
CA LEU A 18 -5.30 8.10 2.41
C LEU A 18 -4.09 8.38 1.52
N GLU A 19 -3.23 9.34 1.89
CA GLU A 19 -2.17 9.85 1.02
C GLU A 19 -1.11 8.78 0.68
N THR A 20 -0.75 7.94 1.65
CA THR A 20 0.25 6.88 1.45
C THR A 20 -0.27 5.78 0.52
N SER A 21 -1.51 5.35 0.72
CA SER A 21 -2.15 4.30 -0.08
C SER A 21 -2.46 4.79 -1.49
N SER A 22 -3.02 5.99 -1.64
CA SER A 22 -3.34 6.58 -2.95
C SER A 22 -2.08 6.74 -3.80
N THR A 23 -1.00 7.26 -3.22
CA THR A 23 0.29 7.40 -3.89
C THR A 23 0.83 6.04 -4.36
N THR A 24 0.79 5.02 -3.50
CA THR A 24 1.24 3.66 -3.85
C THR A 24 0.42 3.09 -5.02
N ILE A 25 -0.91 3.22 -4.96
CA ILE A 25 -1.81 2.73 -6.02
C ILE A 25 -1.55 3.47 -7.34
N SER A 26 -1.40 4.80 -7.30
CA SER A 26 -1.12 5.60 -8.49
C SER A 26 0.17 5.17 -9.20
N PHE A 27 1.26 4.96 -8.45
CA PHE A 27 2.52 4.50 -9.03
C PHE A 27 2.46 3.04 -9.53
N ALA A 28 1.75 2.16 -8.80
CA ALA A 28 1.55 0.78 -9.26
C ALA A 28 0.81 0.75 -10.60
N LEU A 29 -0.27 1.53 -10.74
CA LEU A 29 -1.02 1.64 -11.98
C LEU A 29 -0.19 2.27 -13.11
N TYR A 30 0.64 3.27 -12.80
CA TYR A 30 1.55 3.88 -13.76
C TYR A 30 2.56 2.86 -14.31
N GLU A 31 3.20 2.07 -13.45
CA GLU A 31 4.14 1.03 -13.90
C GLU A 31 3.44 -0.10 -14.66
N LEU A 32 2.25 -0.53 -14.22
CA LEU A 32 1.47 -1.55 -14.93
C LEU A 32 1.08 -1.09 -16.33
N ALA A 33 0.67 0.17 -16.51
CA ALA A 33 0.35 0.73 -17.81
C ALA A 33 1.55 0.74 -18.79
N LYS A 34 2.78 0.81 -18.27
CA LYS A 34 4.02 0.73 -19.04
C LYS A 34 4.48 -0.71 -19.30
N GLN A 35 3.91 -1.69 -18.59
CA GLN A 35 4.38 -3.07 -18.56
C GLN A 35 3.23 -4.06 -18.86
N PRO A 36 2.70 -4.13 -20.09
CA PRO A 36 1.50 -4.90 -20.41
C PRO A 36 1.59 -6.40 -20.06
N ALA A 37 2.77 -7.00 -20.20
CA ALA A 37 2.98 -8.41 -19.85
C ALA A 37 2.82 -8.66 -18.33
N ILE A 38 3.29 -7.73 -17.49
CA ILE A 38 3.16 -7.82 -16.03
C ILE A 38 1.70 -7.56 -15.63
N GLN A 39 1.05 -6.60 -16.28
CA GLN A 39 -0.38 -6.33 -16.09
C GLN A 39 -1.25 -7.55 -16.42
N GLU A 40 -1.00 -8.22 -17.56
CA GLU A 40 -1.78 -9.40 -17.93
C GLU A 40 -1.54 -10.57 -16.97
N ALA A 41 -0.30 -10.78 -16.52
CA ALA A 41 0.02 -11.79 -15.52
C ALA A 41 -0.71 -11.52 -14.18
N ALA A 42 -0.74 -10.27 -13.71
CA ALA A 42 -1.47 -9.88 -12.51
C ALA A 42 -2.98 -10.07 -12.67
N ARG A 43 -3.53 -9.66 -13.81
CA ARG A 43 -4.94 -9.85 -14.14
C ARG A 43 -5.33 -11.32 -14.15
N LYS A 44 -4.47 -12.18 -14.73
CA LYS A 44 -4.67 -13.64 -14.74
C LYS A 44 -4.72 -14.20 -13.32
N GLU A 45 -3.77 -13.85 -12.45
CA GLU A 45 -3.78 -14.27 -11.04
C GLU A 45 -5.07 -13.82 -10.34
N ILE A 46 -5.48 -12.57 -10.52
CA ILE A 46 -6.72 -12.04 -9.91
C ILE A 46 -7.94 -12.85 -10.36
N ILE A 47 -8.06 -13.16 -11.66
CA ILE A 47 -9.18 -13.94 -12.20
C ILE A 47 -9.17 -15.37 -11.68
N GLU A 48 -8.00 -16.00 -11.59
CA GLU A 48 -7.85 -17.37 -11.08
C GLU A 48 -8.21 -17.47 -9.60
N GLU A 49 -7.76 -16.52 -8.78
CA GLU A 49 -8.03 -16.51 -7.34
C GLU A 49 -9.46 -16.09 -6.99
N LEU A 50 -10.05 -15.18 -7.78
CA LEU A 50 -11.42 -14.73 -7.59
C LEU A 50 -12.44 -15.75 -8.12
N GLY A 51 -12.15 -16.38 -9.26
CA GLY A 51 -13.07 -17.30 -9.93
C GLY A 51 -14.44 -16.67 -10.16
N SER A 52 -15.50 -17.35 -9.70
CA SER A 52 -16.88 -16.81 -9.64
C SER A 52 -17.29 -16.37 -8.23
N GLY A 53 -16.34 -16.31 -7.30
CA GLY A 53 -16.56 -16.01 -5.90
C GLY A 53 -16.51 -14.52 -5.58
N GLU A 54 -16.74 -14.20 -4.31
CA GLU A 54 -16.60 -12.86 -3.78
C GLU A 54 -15.16 -12.57 -3.38
N LEU A 55 -14.79 -11.29 -3.38
CA LEU A 55 -13.50 -10.84 -2.89
C LEU A 55 -13.45 -10.99 -1.37
N THR A 56 -12.72 -12.00 -0.90
CA THR A 56 -12.50 -12.26 0.54
C THR A 56 -11.06 -11.96 0.95
N TYR A 57 -10.82 -11.84 2.25
CA TYR A 57 -9.47 -11.63 2.79
C TYR A 57 -8.50 -12.75 2.36
N ASP A 58 -8.96 -14.01 2.44
CA ASP A 58 -8.14 -15.16 2.03
C ASP A 58 -7.84 -15.15 0.53
N CYS A 59 -8.76 -14.66 -0.29
CA CYS A 59 -8.55 -14.48 -1.73
C CYS A 59 -7.41 -13.50 -2.00
N ILE A 60 -7.43 -12.32 -1.36
CA ILE A 60 -6.35 -11.33 -1.47
C ILE A 60 -5.01 -11.92 -1.02
N HIS A 61 -5.01 -12.69 0.07
CA HIS A 61 -3.78 -13.29 0.59
C HIS A 61 -3.15 -14.34 -0.35
N ARG A 62 -3.93 -14.92 -1.26
CA ARG A 62 -3.44 -15.86 -2.28
C ARG A 62 -2.88 -15.16 -3.52
N MET A 63 -3.21 -13.88 -3.77
CA MET A 63 -2.70 -13.08 -4.88
C MET A 63 -1.23 -12.64 -4.66
N LYS A 64 -0.31 -13.60 -4.72
CA LYS A 64 1.11 -13.41 -4.39
C LYS A 64 1.81 -12.49 -5.38
N TYR A 65 1.51 -12.62 -6.67
CA TYR A 65 2.12 -11.82 -7.73
C TYR A 65 1.65 -10.37 -7.67
N LEU A 66 0.36 -10.14 -7.40
CA LEU A 66 -0.16 -8.80 -7.12
C LEU A 66 0.55 -8.18 -5.92
N MET A 67 0.76 -8.93 -4.83
CA MET A 67 1.52 -8.45 -3.67
C MET A 67 2.98 -8.12 -4.02
N GLN A 68 3.63 -8.91 -4.88
CA GLN A 68 4.98 -8.60 -5.36
C GLN A 68 5.03 -7.28 -6.14
N ILE A 69 4.02 -7.00 -6.97
CA ILE A 69 3.90 -5.72 -7.69
C ILE A 69 3.80 -4.55 -6.71
N ILE A 70 3.00 -4.69 -5.63
CA ILE A 70 2.90 -3.66 -4.60
C ILE A 70 4.24 -3.46 -3.89
N TYR A 71 4.95 -4.54 -3.52
CA TYR A 71 6.26 -4.43 -2.89
C TYR A 71 7.30 -3.78 -3.80
N GLU A 72 7.31 -4.11 -5.09
CA GLU A 72 8.23 -3.51 -6.04
C GLU A 72 7.90 -2.03 -6.28
N THR A 73 6.61 -1.68 -6.30
CA THR A 73 6.16 -0.29 -6.33
C THR A 73 6.65 0.48 -5.12
N LEU A 74 6.51 -0.08 -3.90
CA LEU A 74 7.00 0.54 -2.67
C LEU A 74 8.53 0.65 -2.63
N ARG A 75 9.26 -0.29 -3.24
CA ARG A 75 10.72 -0.24 -3.38
C ARG A 75 11.16 0.91 -4.30
N MET A 76 10.44 1.14 -5.40
CA MET A 76 10.75 2.19 -6.39
C MET A 76 10.23 3.57 -5.98
N TYR A 77 9.04 3.62 -5.39
CA TYR A 77 8.29 4.84 -5.09
C TYR A 77 7.73 4.80 -3.64
N PRO A 78 8.59 4.79 -2.61
CA PRO A 78 8.14 4.78 -1.23
C PRO A 78 7.39 6.09 -0.90
N PRO A 79 6.12 6.06 -0.46
CA PRO A 79 5.37 7.28 -0.11
C PRO A 79 5.96 8.03 1.09
N ALA A 80 6.66 7.32 1.96
CA ALA A 80 7.41 7.88 3.10
C ALA A 80 8.88 7.42 3.01
N PRO A 81 9.71 8.06 2.16
CA PRO A 81 11.09 7.63 1.93
C PRO A 81 12.02 7.88 3.13
N LEU A 82 11.63 8.78 4.03
CA LEU A 82 12.39 9.17 5.20
C LEU A 82 11.60 8.87 6.47
N ILE A 83 12.30 8.31 7.44
CA ILE A 83 11.76 8.02 8.76
C ILE A 83 12.53 8.89 9.76
N ASP A 84 11.95 10.03 10.13
CA ASP A 84 12.59 10.96 11.05
C ASP A 84 12.74 10.36 12.45
N ARG A 85 13.94 10.50 13.00
CA ARG A 85 14.31 10.05 14.34
C ARG A 85 15.21 11.10 14.99
N TYR A 86 15.10 11.23 16.30
CA TYR A 86 16.03 12.02 17.11
C TYR A 86 16.46 11.20 18.33
N ALA A 87 17.72 11.33 18.72
CA ALA A 87 18.23 10.64 19.91
C ALA A 87 17.65 11.29 21.16
N GLN A 88 16.88 10.53 21.94
CA GLN A 88 16.31 11.05 23.20
C GLN A 88 17.36 11.16 24.32
N ARG A 89 18.48 10.44 24.21
CA ARG A 89 19.60 10.41 25.16
C ARG A 89 20.90 10.10 24.43
N ASN A 90 22.03 10.58 24.97
CA ASN A 90 23.35 10.24 24.45
C ASN A 90 23.71 8.77 24.74
N TYR A 91 24.58 8.20 23.90
CA TYR A 91 25.22 6.92 24.20
C TYR A 91 26.07 7.05 25.47
N LYS A 92 26.00 6.05 26.35
CA LYS A 92 26.74 6.02 27.62
C LYS A 92 28.20 5.64 27.40
#